data_AF-A0A1F6MBN2-F1
#
_entry.id   AF-A0A1F6MBN2-F1
#
_cell.length_a   1.000
_cell.length_b   1.000
_cell.length_c   1.000
_cell.angle_alpha   90.00
_cell.angle_beta   90.00
_cell.angle_gamma   90.00
#
_symmetry.space_group_name_H-M   'P 1'
#
loop_
_entity.id
_entity.type
_entity.pdbx_description
1 polymer ?
#
loop_
_entity_poly.entity_id
_entity_poly.type
_entity_poly.pdbx_seq_one_letter_code
_entity_poly.pdbx_strand_id
1 'polypeptide(L)'
;MNTSDFYGKVLASTEVPFNKDRWHTLTEREQRKKWQKDVQSAMVYNSSMLKITVYSDSRDDALAFAKAVTQTLVSRGWEYVGGDVALKEVSTPLVSRFIARPNLLVNMAAGFLIGSLLAMLWITRYKRHHLFGNA
;
A
#
# COMPACT_ATOMS: atom_id res chain seq x y z
N MET A 1 13.46 -0.75 -4.13
CA MET A 1 14.15 -1.83 -4.89
C MET A 1 13.77 -1.70 -6.35
N ASN A 2 14.77 -1.57 -7.23
CA ASN A 2 14.59 -1.39 -8.68
C ASN A 2 14.50 -2.73 -9.46
N THR A 3 14.47 -3.86 -8.76
CA THR A 3 14.52 -5.19 -9.37
C THR A 3 13.17 -5.92 -9.18
N SER A 4 12.70 -6.58 -10.24
CA SER A 4 11.48 -7.41 -10.26
C SER A 4 11.72 -8.85 -9.77
N ASP A 5 12.97 -9.22 -9.53
CA ASP A 5 13.36 -10.58 -9.15
C ASP A 5 12.77 -11.01 -7.80
N PHE A 6 12.89 -10.17 -6.77
CA PHE A 6 12.30 -10.48 -5.45
C PHE A 6 10.77 -10.62 -5.53
N TYR A 7 10.11 -9.75 -6.30
CA TYR A 7 8.67 -9.85 -6.57
C TYR A 7 8.32 -11.20 -7.21
N GLY A 8 9.07 -11.62 -8.24
CA GLY A 8 8.87 -12.91 -8.90
C GLY A 8 9.03 -14.08 -7.93
N LYS A 9 10.02 -14.05 -7.05
CA LYS A 9 10.23 -15.08 -6.02
C LYS A 9 9.08 -15.15 -5.01
N VAL A 10 8.55 -14.01 -4.58
CA VAL A 10 7.39 -13.98 -3.68
C VAL A 10 6.15 -14.55 -4.38
N LEU A 11 5.90 -14.21 -5.65
CA LEU A 11 4.79 -14.78 -6.41
C LEU A 11 4.96 -16.27 -6.72
N ALA A 12 6.20 -16.74 -6.87
CA ALA A 12 6.50 -18.15 -7.09
C ALA A 12 6.38 -18.98 -5.81
N SER A 13 6.38 -18.36 -4.62
CA SER A 13 6.14 -19.07 -3.36
C SER A 13 4.73 -19.69 -3.35
N THR A 14 4.71 -20.98 -3.03
CA THR A 14 3.51 -21.82 -2.90
C THR A 14 3.17 -22.13 -1.44
N GLU A 15 4.01 -21.71 -0.49
CA GLU A 15 3.90 -22.08 0.92
C GLU A 15 2.71 -21.42 1.61
N VAL A 16 2.32 -20.23 1.15
CA VAL A 16 1.18 -19.47 1.69
C VAL A 16 0.29 -18.97 0.55
N PRO A 17 -1.00 -19.35 0.50
CA PRO A 17 -1.92 -18.84 -0.52
C PRO A 17 -2.30 -17.39 -0.20
N PHE A 18 -2.02 -16.48 -1.13
CA PHE A 18 -2.46 -15.08 -1.11
C PHE A 18 -2.93 -14.66 -2.51
N ASN A 19 -3.69 -13.58 -2.59
CA ASN A 19 -4.26 -13.05 -3.81
C ASN A 19 -3.18 -12.41 -4.70
N LYS A 20 -2.89 -13.06 -5.84
CA LYS A 20 -1.90 -12.61 -6.83
C LYS A 20 -2.53 -11.79 -7.97
N ASP A 21 -3.85 -11.86 -8.14
CA ASP A 21 -4.62 -11.24 -9.25
C ASP A 21 -4.43 -9.73 -9.33
N ARG A 22 -4.18 -9.09 -8.18
CA ARG A 22 -3.92 -7.65 -8.05
C ARG A 22 -2.71 -7.12 -8.84
N TRP A 23 -1.81 -7.99 -9.34
CA TRP A 23 -0.69 -7.57 -10.20
C TRP A 23 -0.74 -8.17 -11.61
N HIS A 24 -1.56 -9.18 -11.89
CA HIS A 24 -1.56 -9.92 -13.16
C HIS A 24 -2.01 -9.09 -14.37
N THR A 25 -2.86 -8.09 -14.17
CA THR A 25 -3.41 -7.23 -15.25
C THR A 25 -2.57 -6.00 -15.54
N LEU A 26 -1.50 -5.76 -14.77
CA LEU A 26 -0.70 -4.54 -14.84
C LEU A 26 0.54 -4.72 -15.73
N THR A 27 0.97 -3.64 -16.38
CA THR A 27 2.27 -3.63 -17.07
C THR A 27 3.43 -3.75 -16.08
N GLU A 28 4.61 -4.19 -16.52
CA GLU A 28 5.77 -4.37 -15.63
C GLU A 28 6.11 -3.09 -14.81
N ARG A 29 6.02 -1.92 -15.46
CA ARG A 29 6.24 -0.63 -14.80
C ARG A 29 5.20 -0.36 -13.70
N GLU A 30 3.94 -0.67 -13.97
CA GLU A 30 2.85 -0.50 -13.01
C GLU A 30 2.94 -1.51 -11.87
N GLN A 31 3.31 -2.76 -12.17
CA GLN A 31 3.56 -3.79 -11.16
C GLN A 31 4.64 -3.32 -10.19
N ARG A 32 5.78 -2.81 -10.68
CA ARG A 32 6.85 -2.27 -9.81
C ARG A 32 6.36 -1.11 -8.94
N LYS A 33 5.60 -0.17 -9.52
CA LYS A 33 5.06 0.98 -8.79
C LYS A 33 4.05 0.55 -7.73
N LYS A 34 3.20 -0.43 -8.04
CA LYS A 34 2.22 -1.00 -7.11
C LYS A 34 2.92 -1.80 -6.02
N TRP A 35 3.90 -2.64 -6.37
CA TRP A 35 4.72 -3.39 -5.42
C TRP A 35 5.40 -2.49 -4.39
N GLN A 36 6.03 -1.38 -4.82
CA GLN A 36 6.64 -0.41 -3.90
C GLN A 36 5.63 0.26 -2.94
N LYS A 37 4.36 0.34 -3.32
CA LYS A 37 3.29 0.85 -2.44
C LYS A 37 2.79 -0.21 -1.47
N ASP A 38 2.79 -1.47 -1.91
CA ASP A 38 2.21 -2.61 -1.22
C ASP A 38 3.19 -3.25 -0.23
N VAL A 39 4.50 -3.26 -0.54
CA VAL A 39 5.56 -3.78 0.31
C VAL A 39 6.54 -2.66 0.61
N GLN A 40 6.62 -2.29 1.89
CA GLN A 40 7.54 -1.28 2.39
C GLN A 40 8.49 -1.91 3.41
N SER A 41 9.78 -1.64 3.26
CA SER A 41 10.79 -2.06 4.23
C SER A 41 11.45 -0.83 4.84
N ALA A 42 11.70 -0.88 6.14
CA ALA A 42 12.38 0.16 6.90
C ALA A 42 13.33 -0.50 7.90
N MET A 43 14.57 0.00 8.00
CA MET A 43 15.46 -0.40 9.08
C MET A 43 15.03 0.26 10.38
N VAL A 44 14.96 -0.53 11.44
CA VAL A 44 14.80 -0.02 12.79
C VAL A 44 16.18 0.43 13.27
N TYR A 45 16.33 1.74 13.48
CA TYR A 45 17.58 2.32 13.93
C TYR A 45 18.06 1.67 15.22
N ASN A 46 19.37 1.45 15.30
CA ASN A 46 20.05 0.90 16.48
C ASN A 46 19.65 -0.54 16.89
N SER A 47 18.99 -1.31 16.02
CA SER A 47 18.57 -2.67 16.38
C SER A 47 18.88 -3.76 15.35
N SER A 48 19.54 -3.44 14.24
CA SER A 48 19.79 -4.37 13.11
C SER A 48 18.52 -5.11 12.62
N MET A 49 17.33 -4.61 12.97
CA MET A 49 16.05 -5.23 12.63
C MET A 49 15.49 -4.57 11.38
N LEU A 50 14.97 -5.39 10.48
CA LEU A 50 14.21 -4.94 9.32
C LEU A 50 12.72 -5.01 9.64
N LYS A 51 12.04 -3.87 9.59
CA LYS A 51 10.58 -3.81 9.64
C LYS A 51 10.02 -3.90 8.24
N ILE A 52 9.20 -4.90 7.98
CA ILE A 52 8.48 -5.07 6.72
C ILE A 52 7.01 -4.77 6.97
N THR A 53 6.44 -3.87 6.18
CA THR A 53 5.03 -3.49 6.22
C THR A 53 4.41 -3.85 4.89
N VAL A 54 3.34 -4.62 4.94
CA VAL A 54 2.64 -5.13 3.75
C VAL A 54 1.20 -4.66 3.77
N TYR A 55 0.69 -4.24 2.61
CA TYR A 55 -0.67 -3.75 2.43
C TYR A 55 -1.47 -4.68 1.51
N SER A 56 -2.65 -5.08 1.98
CA SER A 56 -3.64 -5.77 1.17
C SER A 56 -5.05 -5.29 1.46
N ASP A 57 -6.00 -5.71 0.61
CA ASP A 57 -7.40 -5.33 0.64
C ASP A 57 -8.17 -6.02 1.77
N SER A 58 -7.75 -7.24 2.16
CA SER A 58 -8.33 -7.98 3.29
C SER A 58 -7.28 -8.29 4.38
N ARG A 59 -7.76 -8.47 5.61
CA ARG A 59 -6.91 -8.79 6.77
C ARG A 59 -6.20 -10.14 6.60
N ASP A 60 -6.95 -11.14 6.15
CA ASP A 60 -6.42 -12.50 5.96
C ASP A 60 -5.40 -12.54 4.82
N ASP A 61 -5.68 -11.82 3.73
CA ASP A 61 -4.75 -11.72 2.62
C ASP A 61 -3.49 -10.92 2.99
N ALA A 62 -3.62 -9.85 3.78
CA ALA A 62 -2.46 -9.11 4.28
C ALA A 62 -1.57 -9.98 5.16
N LEU A 63 -2.15 -10.82 6.02
CA LEU A 63 -1.40 -11.76 6.86
C LEU A 63 -0.68 -12.81 5.99
N ALA A 64 -1.41 -13.43 5.06
CA ALA A 64 -0.87 -14.42 4.16
C ALA A 64 0.28 -13.85 3.29
N PHE A 65 0.07 -12.66 2.74
CA PHE A 65 1.05 -11.97 1.92
C PHE A 65 2.28 -11.55 2.74
N ALA A 66 2.10 -11.05 3.97
CA ALA A 66 3.23 -10.72 4.86
C ALA A 66 4.06 -11.95 5.23
N LYS A 67 3.41 -13.10 5.47
CA LYS A 67 4.11 -14.38 5.68
C LYS A 67 4.90 -14.79 4.45
N ALA A 68 4.29 -14.76 3.26
CA ALA A 68 4.96 -15.11 2.01
C ALA A 68 6.21 -14.23 1.75
N VAL A 69 6.10 -12.91 1.97
CA VAL A 69 7.23 -11.97 1.84
C VAL A 69 8.33 -12.29 2.85
N THR A 70 7.98 -12.51 4.12
CA THR A 70 8.93 -12.79 5.20
C THR A 70 9.66 -14.10 4.96
N GLN A 71 8.93 -15.15 4.58
CA GLN A 71 9.47 -16.47 4.28
C GLN A 71 10.38 -16.46 3.04
N THR A 72 10.00 -15.72 2.00
CA THR A 72 10.87 -15.50 0.83
C THR A 72 12.15 -14.77 1.23
N LEU A 73 12.07 -13.80 2.14
CA LEU A 73 13.24 -13.09 2.64
C LEU A 73 14.14 -13.99 3.49
N VAL A 74 13.59 -14.84 4.36
CA VAL A 74 14.37 -15.78 5.17
C VAL A 74 15.03 -16.85 4.29
N SER A 75 14.31 -17.40 3.31
CA SER A 75 14.78 -18.51 2.47
C SER A 75 15.72 -18.08 1.34
N ARG A 76 15.51 -16.89 0.76
CA ARG A 76 16.24 -16.41 -0.44
C ARG A 76 16.88 -15.04 -0.25
N GLY A 77 16.73 -14.42 0.92
CA GLY A 77 17.30 -13.10 1.16
C GLY A 77 18.83 -13.10 1.17
N TRP A 78 19.45 -14.25 1.47
CA TRP A 78 20.90 -14.47 1.34
C TRP A 78 21.43 -14.19 -0.07
N GLU A 79 20.60 -14.32 -1.11
CA GLU A 79 20.98 -14.02 -2.50
C GLU A 79 21.23 -12.51 -2.74
N TYR A 80 20.78 -11.63 -1.84
CA TYR A 80 20.90 -10.18 -1.97
C TYR A 80 21.83 -9.53 -0.94
N VAL A 81 22.37 -10.31 -0.01
CA VAL A 81 23.33 -9.84 1.00
C VAL A 81 24.69 -10.48 0.72
N GLY A 82 25.75 -9.68 0.77
CA GLY A 82 27.10 -10.18 0.61
C GLY A 82 27.61 -10.77 1.93
N GLY A 83 27.91 -12.07 1.96
CA GLY A 83 28.53 -12.76 3.10
C GLY A 83 27.58 -13.66 3.90
N ASP A 84 28.06 -14.11 5.06
CA ASP A 84 27.38 -15.09 5.94
C ASP A 84 26.32 -14.41 6.82
N VAL A 85 25.32 -13.80 6.18
CA VAL A 85 24.22 -13.10 6.87
C VAL A 85 22.99 -13.98 6.90
N ALA A 86 22.71 -14.55 8.07
CA ALA A 86 21.48 -15.30 8.31
C ALA A 86 20.32 -14.34 8.61
N LEU A 87 19.30 -14.32 7.75
CA LEU A 87 18.06 -13.61 7.98
C LEU A 87 17.11 -14.50 8.78
N LYS A 88 16.65 -14.01 9.93
CA LYS A 88 15.71 -14.74 10.80
C LYS A 88 14.49 -13.90 11.10
N GLU A 89 13.33 -14.53 11.08
CA GLU A 89 12.09 -13.94 11.56
C GLU A 89 12.16 -13.78 13.09
N VAL A 90 12.09 -12.53 13.56
CA VAL A 90 12.11 -12.19 14.99
C VAL A 90 10.69 -12.15 15.57
N SER A 91 9.70 -11.77 14.76
CA SER A 91 8.32 -11.60 15.18
C SER A 91 7.37 -11.99 14.06
N THR A 92 6.27 -12.66 14.43
CA THR A 92 5.25 -13.06 13.48
C THR A 92 4.49 -11.85 12.93
N PRO A 93 3.99 -11.90 11.68
CA PRO A 93 3.25 -10.79 11.10
C PRO A 93 1.97 -10.52 11.90
N LEU A 94 1.74 -9.25 12.22
CA LEU A 94 0.55 -8.77 12.92
C LEU A 94 -0.30 -7.93 11.99
N VAL A 95 -1.62 -8.15 12.02
CA VAL A 95 -2.56 -7.43 11.17
C VAL A 95 -3.08 -6.18 11.89
N SER A 96 -3.17 -5.06 11.17
CA SER A 96 -3.79 -3.84 11.69
C SER A 96 -5.29 -4.04 11.95
N ARG A 97 -5.76 -3.53 13.09
CA ARG A 97 -7.21 -3.48 13.41
C ARG A 97 -7.94 -2.40 12.61
N PHE A 98 -7.23 -1.33 12.23
CA PHE A 98 -7.79 -0.18 11.54
C PHE A 98 -7.38 -0.15 10.07
N ILE A 99 -8.21 0.52 9.25
CA ILE A 99 -7.94 0.79 7.83
C ILE A 99 -6.65 1.61 7.74
N ALA A 100 -5.61 1.05 7.12
CA ALA A 100 -4.30 1.71 7.06
C ALA A 100 -4.22 2.81 5.99
N ARG A 101 -5.04 2.73 4.94
CA ARG A 101 -5.18 3.71 3.84
C ARG A 101 -6.61 3.63 3.29
N PRO A 102 -7.26 4.72 2.82
CA PRO A 102 -6.72 6.05 2.50
C PRO A 102 -6.62 7.00 3.71
N ASN A 103 -5.93 8.15 3.53
CA ASN A 103 -5.84 9.20 4.53
C ASN A 103 -7.21 9.91 4.70
N LEU A 104 -8.04 9.38 5.59
CA LEU A 104 -9.41 9.86 5.84
C LEU A 104 -9.46 11.35 6.13
N LEU A 105 -8.57 11.86 6.99
CA LEU A 105 -8.51 13.28 7.35
C LEU A 105 -8.26 14.19 6.14
N VAL A 106 -7.31 13.82 5.28
CA VAL A 106 -6.98 14.61 4.07
C VAL A 106 -8.14 14.57 3.09
N ASN A 107 -8.74 13.40 2.88
CA ASN A 107 -9.87 13.26 1.97
C ASN A 107 -11.11 14.02 2.48
N MET A 108 -11.35 14.02 3.79
CA MET A 108 -12.43 14.81 4.40
C MET A 108 -12.18 16.32 4.24
N ALA A 109 -10.96 16.79 4.51
CA ALA A 109 -10.62 18.20 4.33
C ALA A 109 -10.75 18.64 2.86
N ALA A 110 -10.26 17.84 1.92
CA ALA A 110 -10.39 18.11 0.49
C ALA A 110 -11.87 18.11 0.05
N GLY A 111 -12.66 17.13 0.48
CA GLY A 111 -14.08 17.05 0.21
C GLY A 111 -14.86 18.24 0.76
N PHE A 112 -14.52 18.70 1.98
CA PHE A 112 -15.11 19.87 2.59
C PHE A 112 -14.81 21.16 1.81
N LEU A 113 -13.55 21.36 1.39
CA LEU A 113 -13.16 22.53 0.61
C LEU A 113 -13.86 22.56 -0.75
N ILE A 114 -13.86 21.44 -1.48
CA ILE A 114 -14.52 21.34 -2.79
C ILE A 114 -16.03 21.54 -2.64
N GLY A 115 -16.66 20.88 -1.65
CA GLY A 115 -18.08 21.03 -1.36
C GLY A 115 -18.46 22.47 -1.04
N SER A 116 -17.64 23.17 -0.25
CA SER A 116 -17.87 24.57 0.10
C SER A 116 -17.77 25.50 -1.11
N LEU A 117 -16.79 25.28 -1.99
CA LEU A 117 -16.63 26.06 -3.22
C LEU A 117 -17.82 25.85 -4.18
N LEU A 118 -18.26 24.60 -4.36
CA LEU A 118 -19.43 24.28 -5.18
C LEU A 118 -20.72 24.89 -4.61
N ALA A 119 -20.90 24.83 -3.29
CA ALA A 119 -22.03 25.47 -2.62
C ALA A 119 -22.03 27.00 -2.83
N MET A 120 -20.85 27.64 -2.73
CA MET A 120 -20.72 29.08 -2.95
C MET A 120 -21.00 29.49 -4.40
N LEU A 121 -20.50 28.72 -5.38
CA LEU A 121 -20.81 28.89 -6.80
C LEU A 121 -22.30 28.72 -7.07
N TRP A 122 -22.94 27.73 -6.44
CA TRP A 122 -24.37 27.51 -6.59
C TRP A 122 -25.20 28.68 -6.04
N ILE A 123 -24.89 29.14 -4.83
CA ILE A 123 -25.59 30.26 -4.18
C ILE A 123 -25.47 31.55 -5.00
N THR A 124 -24.27 31.86 -5.52
CA THR A 124 -24.05 33.06 -6.32
C THR A 124 -24.79 33.00 -7.66
N ARG A 125 -24.84 31.83 -8.31
CA ARG A 125 -25.60 31.63 -9.55
C ARG A 125 -27.12 31.70 -9.31
N TYR A 126 -27.60 31.12 -8.21
CA TYR A 126 -29.00 31.16 -7.81
C TYR A 126 -29.47 32.60 -7.50
N LYS A 127 -28.68 33.38 -6.75
CA LYS A 127 -28.98 34.80 -6.49
C LYS A 127 -29.02 35.63 -7.77
N ARG A 128 -28.14 35.38 -8.74
CA ARG A 128 -28.14 36.08 -10.04
C ARG A 128 -29.43 35.83 -10.83
N HIS A 129 -29.97 34.61 -10.77
CA HIS A 129 -31.19 34.28 -11.51
C HIS A 129 -32.46 34.93 -10.92
N HIS A 130 -32.45 35.30 -9.63
CA HIS A 130 -33.57 35.99 -8.98
C HIS A 130 -33.47 37.52 -9.05
N LEU A 131 -32.28 38.09 -9.24
CA LEU A 131 -32.06 39.54 -9.42
C LEU A 131 -32.26 40.01 -10.87
N PHE A 132 -32.17 39.09 -11.86
CA PHE A 132 -32.41 39.36 -13.28
C PHE A 132 -33.59 38.57 -13.85
N GLY A 133 -34.47 38.04 -12.99
CA GLY A 133 -35.69 37.34 -13.37
C GLY A 133 -36.92 38.20 -13.12
N ASN A 134 -37.54 38.63 -14.22
CA ASN A 134 -38.80 39.39 -14.37
C ASN A 134 -38.76 40.89 -14.03
N ALA A 135 -38.23 41.66 -14.97
CA ALA A 135 -38.96 42.78 -15.57
C ALA A 135 -38.89 42.63 -17.10
#